data_AF-A0A929IS17-F1
#
_entry.id   AF-A0A929IS17-F1
#
_cell.length_a   1.000
_cell.length_b   1.000
_cell.length_c   1.000
_cell.angle_alpha   90.00
_cell.angle_beta   90.00
_cell.angle_gamma   90.00
#
_symmetry.space_group_name_H-M   'P 1'
#
loop_
_entity.id
_entity.type
_entity.pdbx_description
1 polymer ?
#
loop_
_entity_poly.entity_id
_entity_poly.type
_entity_poly.pdbx_seq_one_letter_code
_entity_poly.pdbx_strand_id
1 'polypeptide(L)'
;MVRKLAAILAADVVGYSRLVGLDEAGTLAAVKSCRTELIEPSATRHGGHIVKLMGDGILAEFPSAAAAVECANDIQAGMERRGTDIADDRRLLLRIGVNLGDIVFEDGDIFGDGVNIAARLEARADPGGILMSGAVYDQVRNKLDLAFESVGELDLKNIAEPIRAYKVAADSSVASTTPSVKSSDEPLLPDRPSVAVLPFANMSGDADQEYFSDGITEDIITELSRFRDLFVIARNSSFTYKGRAVNVRQVGRELGVHYILEGSVRRAGDRIRVTAQLVDAETGHHIWAERYDRQLEDIFAVQDELTETIAATLERQVGTAAQQRAARKSPQNMRAYDFILRGQAIIALSYQDNLRARELYEKALRLEPDSARAWVSLANTHMLDFTSGWGESPRDSLDEALKHARKAAQLDSADSFPQRLLGNMCAMKGQPDEALSYVQRALRLNPNDAHAHASLAQLHTYLGKHDVAIDEIATAMRLNPHHPSWYLWHQGFALVMAGDSEAAVKSLKEALSKYSGFVTPHRHLAVCYMRLGRENEANDEVAEIIKLDPAYNLKRLAERLPFKDPAQRDGYLDDLRHAGVPEE
;
A
#
# COMPACT_ATOMS: atom_id res chain seq x y z
N MET A 1 3.49 -10.05 51.77
CA MET A 1 3.59 -10.45 50.35
C MET A 1 2.17 -10.58 49.77
N VAL A 2 1.77 -9.65 48.90
CA VAL A 2 0.45 -9.67 48.24
C VAL A 2 0.68 -9.82 46.74
N ARG A 3 0.09 -10.85 46.12
CA ARG A 3 0.12 -11.07 44.67
C ARG A 3 -1.13 -10.47 44.05
N LYS A 4 -0.97 -9.64 43.02
CA LYS A 4 -2.08 -9.09 42.23
C LYS A 4 -1.72 -9.00 40.75
N LEU A 5 -2.72 -9.11 39.90
CA LEU A 5 -2.61 -8.81 38.47
C LEU A 5 -2.63 -7.29 38.29
N ALA A 6 -1.65 -6.74 37.58
CA ALA A 6 -1.59 -5.31 37.28
C ALA A 6 -0.99 -5.07 35.90
N ALA A 7 -1.26 -3.89 35.33
CA ALA A 7 -0.54 -3.41 34.17
C ALA A 7 0.72 -2.67 34.64
N ILE A 8 1.87 -3.02 34.09
CA ILE A 8 3.19 -2.49 34.44
C ILE A 8 3.73 -1.70 33.26
N LEU A 9 4.14 -0.46 33.51
CA LEU A 9 4.83 0.40 32.56
C LEU A 9 6.27 0.59 33.03
N ALA A 10 7.23 0.24 32.17
CA ALA A 10 8.64 0.56 32.32
C ALA A 10 9.04 1.59 31.25
N ALA A 11 9.80 2.61 31.64
CA ALA A 11 10.31 3.61 30.69
C ALA A 11 11.77 3.97 31.00
N ASP A 12 12.57 4.26 29.98
CA ASP A 12 13.98 4.66 30.13
C ASP A 12 14.43 5.67 29.08
N VAL A 13 15.42 6.50 29.41
CA VAL A 13 15.95 7.56 28.53
C VAL A 13 17.02 6.99 27.58
N VAL A 14 16.81 7.19 26.29
CA VAL A 14 17.74 6.71 25.26
C VAL A 14 19.05 7.50 25.31
N GLY A 15 20.14 6.80 25.57
CA GLY A 15 21.49 7.37 25.50
C GLY A 15 21.79 8.39 26.60
N TYR A 16 21.17 8.25 27.78
CA TYR A 16 21.34 9.15 28.93
C TYR A 16 22.82 9.47 29.24
N SER A 17 23.69 8.45 29.34
CA SER A 17 25.13 8.65 29.61
C SER A 17 25.84 9.53 28.56
N ARG A 18 25.42 9.45 27.29
CA ARG A 18 25.95 10.30 26.21
C ARG A 18 25.49 11.74 26.37
N LEU A 19 24.21 11.95 26.69
CA LEU A 19 23.63 13.30 26.88
C LEU A 19 24.25 14.00 28.09
N VAL A 20 24.43 13.28 29.21
CA VAL A 20 25.15 13.78 30.38
C VAL A 20 26.60 14.14 30.04
N GLY A 21 27.26 13.37 29.18
CA GLY A 21 28.62 13.69 28.70
C GLY A 21 28.72 14.95 27.83
N LEU A 22 27.62 15.38 27.19
CA LEU A 22 27.55 16.59 26.37
C LEU A 22 27.16 17.83 27.18
N ASP A 23 26.19 17.68 28.09
CA ASP A 23 25.71 18.75 29.00
C ASP A 23 25.08 18.12 30.25
N GLU A 24 25.90 17.90 31.28
CA GLU A 24 25.47 17.26 32.52
C GLU A 24 24.36 18.06 33.23
N ALA A 25 24.54 19.37 33.40
CA ALA A 25 23.60 20.21 34.12
C ALA A 25 22.27 20.36 33.36
N GLY A 26 22.34 20.56 32.03
CA GLY A 26 21.15 20.66 31.18
C GLY A 26 20.39 19.35 31.08
N THR A 27 21.08 18.22 30.94
CA THR A 27 20.45 16.89 30.86
C THR A 27 19.75 16.52 32.16
N LEU A 28 20.40 16.74 33.31
CA LEU A 28 19.78 16.48 34.63
C LEU A 28 18.55 17.37 34.87
N ALA A 29 18.60 18.63 34.47
CA ALA A 29 17.45 19.54 34.57
C ALA A 29 16.30 19.10 33.65
N ALA A 30 16.61 18.71 32.41
CA ALA A 30 15.61 18.27 31.43
C ALA A 30 14.94 16.94 31.83
N VAL A 31 15.70 15.97 32.34
CA VAL A 31 15.13 14.71 32.88
C VAL A 31 14.26 14.99 34.10
N LYS A 32 14.68 15.88 35.00
CA LYS A 32 13.88 16.28 36.18
C LYS A 32 12.58 17.00 35.78
N SER A 33 12.64 17.91 34.81
CA SER A 33 11.45 18.60 34.29
C SER A 33 10.51 17.61 33.59
N CYS A 34 11.02 16.75 32.72
CA CYS A 34 10.24 15.67 32.11
C CYS A 34 9.51 14.82 33.16
N ARG A 35 10.23 14.40 34.21
CA ARG A 35 9.63 13.59 35.27
C ARG A 35 8.49 14.32 36.00
N THR A 36 8.77 15.53 36.50
CA THR A 36 7.86 16.26 37.40
C THR A 36 6.68 16.92 36.68
N GLU A 37 6.86 17.31 35.43
CA GLU A 37 5.85 18.08 34.69
C GLU A 37 5.11 17.27 33.62
N LEU A 38 5.61 16.08 33.25
CA LEU A 38 4.97 15.22 32.25
C LEU A 38 4.64 13.83 32.79
N ILE A 39 5.63 13.10 33.32
CA ILE A 39 5.43 11.69 33.67
C ILE A 39 4.59 11.52 34.94
N GLU A 40 4.93 12.22 36.03
CA GLU A 40 4.17 12.17 37.29
C GLU A 40 2.70 12.64 37.11
N PRO A 41 2.42 13.75 36.39
CA PRO A 41 1.04 14.16 36.11
C PRO A 41 0.29 13.19 35.20
N SER A 42 0.94 12.62 34.18
CA SER A 42 0.31 11.65 33.27
C SER A 42 -0.05 10.37 34.00
N ALA A 43 0.89 9.81 34.78
CA ALA A 43 0.63 8.62 35.60
C ALA A 43 -0.54 8.86 36.55
N THR A 44 -0.57 10.01 37.24
CA THR A 44 -1.66 10.36 38.17
C THR A 44 -3.01 10.48 37.45
N ARG A 45 -3.05 11.14 36.28
CA ARG A 45 -4.28 11.32 35.47
C ARG A 45 -4.92 9.98 35.11
N HIS A 46 -4.09 9.00 34.77
CA HIS A 46 -4.52 7.66 34.37
C HIS A 46 -4.60 6.68 35.55
N GLY A 47 -4.56 7.17 36.79
CA GLY A 47 -4.69 6.36 38.00
C GLY A 47 -3.52 5.41 38.26
N GLY A 48 -2.36 5.67 37.65
CA GLY A 48 -1.12 4.94 37.87
C GLY A 48 -0.39 5.35 39.13
N HIS A 49 0.36 4.41 39.71
CA HIS A 49 1.23 4.62 40.84
C HIS A 49 2.69 4.35 40.45
N ILE A 50 3.53 5.38 40.53
CA ILE A 50 4.98 5.23 40.28
C ILE A 50 5.59 4.53 41.48
N VAL A 51 6.10 3.32 41.25
CA VAL A 51 6.67 2.47 42.29
C VAL A 51 8.14 2.80 42.51
N LYS A 52 8.89 3.03 41.42
CA LYS A 52 10.34 3.23 41.50
C LYS A 52 10.88 4.19 40.45
N LEU A 53 11.86 4.98 40.88
CA LEU A 53 12.69 5.84 40.03
C LEU A 53 14.11 5.28 40.03
N MET A 54 14.65 4.97 38.84
CA MET A 54 15.95 4.34 38.64
C MET A 54 16.88 5.30 37.87
N GLY A 55 17.14 6.48 38.45
CA GLY A 55 17.92 7.52 37.75
C GLY A 55 17.12 8.11 36.60
N ASP A 56 17.39 7.62 35.40
CA ASP A 56 16.72 7.91 34.13
C ASP A 56 15.53 6.97 33.81
N GLY A 57 15.45 5.83 34.48
CA GLY A 57 14.36 4.87 34.33
C GLY A 57 13.19 5.06 35.30
N ILE A 58 11.99 4.65 34.89
CA ILE A 58 10.74 4.73 35.67
C ILE A 58 9.99 3.41 35.60
N LEU A 59 9.44 2.98 36.75
CA LEU A 59 8.55 1.83 36.84
C LEU A 59 7.25 2.23 37.54
N ALA A 60 6.11 2.00 36.88
CA ALA A 60 4.79 2.34 37.39
C ALA A 60 3.80 1.19 37.20
N GLU A 61 2.86 1.07 38.14
CA GLU A 61 1.72 0.16 38.02
C GLU A 61 0.42 0.91 37.74
N PHE A 62 -0.50 0.25 37.05
CA PHE A 62 -1.81 0.78 36.67
C PHE A 62 -2.92 -0.22 36.96
N PRO A 63 -4.14 0.27 37.27
CA PRO A 63 -5.29 -0.57 37.54
C PRO A 63 -5.82 -1.30 36.28
N SER A 64 -5.43 -0.87 35.07
CA SER A 64 -5.82 -1.52 33.83
C SER A 64 -4.78 -1.37 32.73
N ALA A 65 -4.80 -2.29 31.75
CA ALA A 65 -3.98 -2.23 30.55
C ALA A 65 -4.27 -0.96 29.71
N ALA A 66 -5.53 -0.54 29.63
CA ALA A 66 -5.94 0.67 28.91
C ALA A 66 -5.27 1.92 29.50
N ALA A 67 -5.39 2.11 30.81
CA ALA A 67 -4.80 3.24 31.51
C ALA A 67 -3.27 3.31 31.36
N ALA A 68 -2.58 2.16 31.39
CA ALA A 68 -1.14 2.11 31.18
C ALA A 68 -0.75 2.54 29.76
N VAL A 69 -1.50 2.11 28.74
CA VAL A 69 -1.23 2.45 27.33
C VAL A 69 -1.58 3.92 27.04
N GLU A 70 -2.69 4.44 27.57
CA GLU A 70 -3.04 5.86 27.46
C GLU A 70 -1.99 6.75 28.13
N CYS A 71 -1.51 6.37 29.31
CA CYS A 71 -0.41 7.07 29.98
C CYS A 71 0.87 7.03 29.16
N ALA A 72 1.24 5.88 28.60
CA ALA A 72 2.42 5.75 27.73
C ALA A 72 2.31 6.67 26.50
N ASN A 73 1.13 6.73 25.88
CA ASN A 73 0.85 7.58 24.74
C ASN A 73 0.93 9.07 25.10
N ASP A 74 0.32 9.49 26.20
CA ASP A 74 0.41 10.86 26.73
C ASP A 74 1.85 11.29 26.99
N ILE A 75 2.68 10.38 27.51
CA ILE A 75 4.11 10.63 27.75
C ILE A 75 4.83 10.82 26.42
N GLN A 76 4.68 9.92 25.44
CA GLN A 76 5.38 10.09 24.14
C GLN A 76 4.93 11.36 23.41
N ALA A 77 3.62 11.64 23.36
CA ALA A 77 3.10 12.87 22.76
C ALA A 77 3.56 14.15 23.51
N GLY A 78 3.77 14.06 24.82
CA GLY A 78 4.36 15.15 25.61
C GLY A 78 5.85 15.35 25.35
N MET A 79 6.60 14.26 25.21
CA MET A 79 8.02 14.27 24.85
C MET A 79 8.24 14.85 23.46
N GLU A 80 7.38 14.48 22.52
CA GLU A 80 7.44 14.99 21.15
C GLU A 80 7.28 16.51 21.12
N ARG A 81 6.23 17.04 21.77
CA ARG A 81 5.98 18.48 21.88
C ARG A 81 7.13 19.25 22.53
N ARG A 82 7.74 18.71 23.59
CA ARG A 82 8.88 19.32 24.30
C ARG A 82 10.17 19.34 23.46
N GLY A 83 10.31 18.44 22.49
CA GLY A 83 11.51 18.29 21.67
C GLY A 83 11.48 19.01 20.32
N THR A 84 10.45 19.80 20.01
CA THR A 84 10.27 20.46 18.70
C THR A 84 11.30 21.54 18.37
N ASP A 85 11.83 22.23 19.38
CA ASP A 85 12.81 23.32 19.22
C ASP A 85 14.23 22.94 19.70
N ILE A 86 14.48 21.65 19.97
CA ILE A 86 15.76 21.13 20.46
C ILE A 86 16.45 20.36 19.33
N ALA A 87 17.73 20.64 19.09
CA ALA A 87 18.52 19.91 18.11
C ALA A 87 18.50 18.39 18.38
N ASP A 88 18.41 17.59 17.33
CA ASP A 88 18.22 16.13 17.41
C ASP A 88 19.27 15.41 18.27
N ASP A 89 20.50 15.92 18.33
CA ASP A 89 21.60 15.35 19.09
C ASP A 89 21.47 15.55 20.62
N ARG A 90 20.63 16.49 21.05
CA ARG A 90 20.33 16.86 22.44
C ARG A 90 18.91 16.52 22.88
N ARG A 91 18.07 16.02 21.98
CA ARG A 91 16.68 15.67 22.26
C ARG A 91 16.59 14.45 23.20
N LEU A 92 15.79 14.57 24.26
CA LEU A 92 15.47 13.45 25.13
C LEU A 92 14.42 12.56 24.45
N LEU A 93 14.73 11.27 24.30
CA LEU A 93 13.79 10.26 23.80
C LEU A 93 13.60 9.19 24.86
N LEU A 94 12.36 8.73 25.03
CA LEU A 94 12.02 7.65 25.94
C LEU A 94 11.67 6.38 25.16
N ARG A 95 12.07 5.24 25.71
CA ARG A 95 11.50 3.93 25.36
C ARG A 95 10.49 3.55 26.41
N ILE A 96 9.37 2.97 26.00
CA ILE A 96 8.33 2.52 26.92
C ILE A 96 7.93 1.08 26.62
N GLY A 97 7.88 0.25 27.67
CA GLY A 97 7.43 -1.13 27.66
C GLY A 97 6.20 -1.30 28.56
N VAL A 98 5.13 -1.92 28.05
CA VAL A 98 3.90 -2.18 28.81
C VAL A 98 3.58 -3.67 28.84
N ASN A 99 3.37 -4.22 30.03
CA ASN A 99 2.95 -5.61 30.21
C ASN A 99 1.78 -5.73 31.17
N LEU A 100 0.97 -6.78 31.03
CA LEU A 100 -0.05 -7.17 31.98
C LEU A 100 0.37 -8.51 32.60
N GLY A 101 0.56 -8.55 33.91
CA GLY A 101 1.04 -9.76 34.58
C GLY A 101 0.94 -9.69 36.10
N ASP A 102 1.17 -10.83 36.74
CA ASP A 102 1.19 -10.91 38.18
C ASP A 102 2.43 -10.25 38.76
N ILE A 103 2.21 -9.45 39.81
CA ILE A 103 3.26 -8.80 40.57
C ILE A 103 3.08 -9.06 42.07
N VAL A 104 4.21 -9.04 42.76
CA VAL A 104 4.32 -9.21 44.20
C VAL A 104 4.75 -7.87 44.81
N PHE A 105 3.92 -7.35 45.71
CA PHE A 105 4.23 -6.16 46.50
C PHE A 105 4.95 -6.53 47.79
N GLU A 106 6.14 -5.94 47.98
CA GLU A 106 6.98 -6.08 49.17
C GLU A 106 7.77 -4.79 49.39
N ASP A 107 7.72 -4.24 50.61
CA ASP A 107 8.46 -3.04 51.05
C ASP A 107 8.36 -1.80 50.14
N GLY A 108 7.19 -1.62 49.49
CA GLY A 108 6.95 -0.48 48.59
C GLY A 108 7.54 -0.63 47.19
N ASP A 109 8.07 -1.80 46.83
CA ASP A 109 8.55 -2.15 45.49
C ASP A 109 7.69 -3.28 44.88
N ILE A 110 7.85 -3.49 43.56
CA ILE A 110 7.16 -4.56 42.82
C ILE A 110 8.14 -5.54 42.21
N PHE A 111 7.84 -6.84 42.40
CA PHE A 111 8.65 -7.94 41.89
C PHE A 111 7.81 -8.94 41.10
N GLY A 112 8.44 -9.66 40.19
CA GLY A 112 7.82 -10.77 39.47
C GLY A 112 8.08 -10.73 37.97
N ASP A 113 7.71 -11.82 37.30
CA ASP A 113 7.92 -11.97 35.85
C ASP A 113 7.21 -10.88 35.05
N GLY A 114 6.06 -10.39 35.55
CA GLY A 114 5.34 -9.27 34.94
C GLY A 114 6.17 -7.99 34.80
N VAL A 115 6.99 -7.68 35.82
CA VAL A 115 7.90 -6.52 35.85
C VAL A 115 9.08 -6.73 34.91
N ASN A 116 9.66 -7.94 34.94
CA ASN A 116 10.78 -8.29 34.06
C ASN A 116 10.38 -8.21 32.59
N ILE A 117 9.20 -8.69 32.21
CA ILE A 117 8.70 -8.62 30.83
C ILE A 117 8.51 -7.15 30.41
N ALA A 118 7.92 -6.29 31.25
CA ALA A 118 7.75 -4.87 30.92
C ALA A 118 9.09 -4.17 30.66
N ALA A 119 10.09 -4.38 31.53
CA ALA A 119 11.43 -3.82 31.35
C ALA A 119 12.16 -4.37 30.11
N ARG A 120 11.90 -5.62 29.73
CA ARG A 120 12.49 -6.21 28.51
C ARG A 120 11.81 -5.73 27.24
N LEU A 121 10.51 -5.44 27.29
CA LEU A 121 9.80 -4.79 26.19
C LEU A 121 10.27 -3.35 26.01
N GLU A 122 10.46 -2.61 27.09
CA GLU A 122 11.04 -1.26 27.08
C GLU A 122 12.40 -1.26 26.36
N ALA A 123 13.33 -2.12 26.79
CA ALA A 123 14.67 -2.20 26.20
C ALA A 123 14.68 -2.56 24.70
N ARG A 124 13.59 -3.17 24.20
CA ARG A 124 13.37 -3.56 22.80
C ARG A 124 12.60 -2.51 22.00
N ALA A 125 11.98 -1.53 22.64
CA ALA A 125 11.23 -0.49 21.95
C ALA A 125 12.16 0.43 21.15
N ASP A 126 11.67 0.96 20.04
CA ASP A 126 12.36 2.00 19.29
C ASP A 126 12.45 3.29 20.13
N PRO A 127 13.47 4.15 19.96
CA PRO A 127 13.50 5.47 20.60
C PRO A 127 12.23 6.27 20.29
N GLY A 128 11.53 6.75 21.33
CA GLY A 128 10.22 7.40 21.18
C GLY A 128 9.04 6.44 21.00
N GLY A 129 9.27 5.12 21.06
CA GLY A 129 8.27 4.09 20.84
C GLY A 129 7.64 3.54 22.12
N ILE A 130 6.49 2.88 21.94
CA ILE A 130 5.79 2.12 22.99
C ILE A 130 5.65 0.68 22.49
N LEU A 131 6.20 -0.28 23.23
CA LEU A 131 6.09 -1.70 22.96
C LEU A 131 5.29 -2.38 24.06
N MET A 132 4.36 -3.26 23.71
CA MET A 132 3.49 -3.95 24.67
C MET A 132 3.36 -5.45 24.41
N SER A 133 3.07 -6.21 25.46
CA SER A 133 2.81 -7.64 25.34
C SER A 133 1.44 -7.92 24.72
N GLY A 134 1.27 -9.14 24.19
CA GLY A 134 0.02 -9.59 23.59
C GLY A 134 -1.15 -9.58 24.59
N ALA A 135 -0.87 -9.79 25.89
CA ALA A 135 -1.88 -9.72 26.94
C ALA A 135 -2.42 -8.29 27.12
N VAL A 136 -1.58 -7.27 26.95
CA VAL A 136 -2.01 -5.86 26.94
C VAL A 136 -2.82 -5.58 25.69
N TYR A 137 -2.29 -5.95 24.52
CA TYR A 137 -2.96 -5.76 23.22
C TYR A 137 -4.39 -6.33 23.19
N ASP A 138 -4.57 -7.57 23.65
CA ASP A 138 -5.87 -8.24 23.65
C ASP A 138 -6.92 -7.47 24.48
N GLN A 139 -6.49 -6.72 25.50
CA GLN A 139 -7.39 -5.91 26.33
C GLN A 139 -7.70 -4.54 25.74
N VAL A 140 -6.80 -3.95 24.94
CA VAL A 140 -6.90 -2.54 24.52
C VAL A 140 -7.31 -2.34 23.06
N ARG A 141 -7.12 -3.35 22.18
CA ARG A 141 -7.30 -3.26 20.72
C ARG A 141 -8.65 -2.71 20.22
N ASN A 142 -9.72 -2.84 21.02
CA ASN A 142 -11.06 -2.36 20.68
C ASN A 142 -11.58 -1.28 21.64
N LYS A 143 -10.70 -0.75 22.50
CA LYS A 143 -11.07 0.19 23.58
C LYS A 143 -10.36 1.52 23.49
N LEU A 144 -9.17 1.55 22.89
CA LEU A 144 -8.39 2.76 22.70
C LEU A 144 -8.44 3.18 21.24
N ASP A 145 -8.55 4.48 21.00
CA ASP A 145 -8.43 5.11 19.67
C ASP A 145 -6.94 5.27 19.31
N LEU A 146 -6.23 4.15 19.28
CA LEU A 146 -4.80 4.07 18.97
C LEU A 146 -4.57 2.95 17.96
N ALA A 147 -3.69 3.17 16.99
CA ALA A 147 -3.27 2.14 16.05
C ALA A 147 -2.16 1.26 16.67
N PHE A 148 -2.27 -0.05 16.47
CA PHE A 148 -1.31 -1.04 16.96
C PHE A 148 -0.73 -1.85 15.79
N GLU A 149 0.59 -2.03 15.78
CA GLU A 149 1.31 -2.84 14.79
C GLU A 149 1.88 -4.10 15.48
N SER A 150 1.74 -5.27 14.85
CA SER A 150 2.33 -6.50 15.39
C SER A 150 3.84 -6.56 15.14
N VAL A 151 4.60 -6.83 16.18
CA VAL A 151 6.06 -7.04 16.12
C VAL A 151 6.41 -8.53 16.03
N GLY A 152 5.42 -9.42 16.17
CA GLY A 152 5.61 -10.87 16.20
C GLY A 152 5.96 -11.40 17.58
N GLU A 153 6.55 -12.60 17.64
CA GLU A 153 7.02 -13.21 18.87
C GLU A 153 8.46 -12.77 19.19
N LEU A 154 8.68 -12.30 20.43
CA LEU A 154 9.98 -11.85 20.90
C LEU A 154 10.54 -12.83 21.93
N ASP A 155 11.73 -13.37 21.62
CA ASP A 155 12.56 -14.03 22.61
C ASP A 155 13.17 -12.98 23.55
N LEU A 156 12.71 -12.99 24.80
CA LEU A 156 13.18 -12.09 25.85
C LEU A 156 14.14 -12.85 26.77
N LYS A 157 15.27 -12.21 27.11
CA LYS A 157 16.30 -12.81 27.96
C LYS A 157 15.70 -13.28 29.29
N ASN A 158 15.89 -14.55 29.62
CA ASN A 158 15.42 -15.22 30.84
C ASN A 158 13.89 -15.33 30.96
N ILE A 159 13.16 -15.30 29.85
CA ILE A 159 11.73 -15.67 29.78
C ILE A 159 11.63 -16.98 29.00
N ALA A 160 10.92 -17.97 29.55
CA ALA A 160 10.91 -19.34 29.03
C ALA A 160 10.15 -19.49 27.70
N GLU A 161 9.11 -18.68 27.50
CA GLU A 161 8.27 -18.70 26.30
C GLU A 161 8.37 -17.37 25.55
N PRO A 162 8.39 -17.39 24.20
CA PRO A 162 8.37 -16.17 23.40
C PRO A 162 7.13 -15.32 23.72
N ILE A 163 7.32 -14.00 23.84
CA ILE A 163 6.23 -13.07 24.12
C ILE A 163 5.79 -12.42 22.81
N ARG A 164 4.53 -12.65 22.42
CA ARG A 164 3.90 -11.88 21.34
C ARG A 164 3.89 -10.40 21.70
N ALA A 165 4.40 -9.54 20.83
CA ALA A 165 4.53 -8.11 21.08
C ALA A 165 3.88 -7.25 20.00
N TYR A 166 3.45 -6.06 20.40
CA TYR A 166 2.80 -5.06 19.54
C TYR A 166 3.38 -3.69 19.89
N LYS A 167 3.51 -2.79 18.91
CA LYS A 167 3.89 -1.39 19.15
C LYS A 167 2.71 -0.47 18.88
N VAL A 168 2.64 0.66 19.60
CA VAL A 168 1.72 1.75 19.26
C VAL A 168 2.29 2.45 18.05
N ALA A 169 1.52 2.56 16.96
CA ALA A 169 1.95 3.29 15.78
C ALA A 169 1.95 4.79 16.11
N ALA A 170 3.03 5.48 15.73
CA ALA A 170 3.11 6.93 15.94
C ALA A 170 2.01 7.61 15.12
N ASP A 171 1.15 8.33 15.82
CA ASP A 171 0.13 9.17 15.21
C ASP A 171 0.85 10.25 14.41
N SER A 172 0.82 10.18 13.07
CA SER A 172 1.47 11.16 12.20
C SER A 172 0.71 12.51 12.18
N SER A 173 -0.05 12.79 13.24
CA SER A 173 -1.08 13.83 13.29
C SER A 173 -0.67 15.08 14.11
N VAL A 174 0.52 15.15 14.71
CA VAL A 174 0.92 16.32 15.53
C VAL A 174 2.36 16.80 15.30
N ALA A 175 2.65 17.25 14.08
CA ALA A 175 3.76 18.20 13.84
C ALA A 175 3.44 19.13 12.66
N SER A 176 2.48 20.05 12.84
CA SER A 176 2.33 21.29 12.07
C SER A 176 1.28 22.20 12.71
N THR A 177 1.67 23.04 13.67
CA THR A 177 0.88 24.23 14.07
C THR A 177 1.70 25.50 13.86
N THR A 178 2.13 25.71 12.64
CA THR A 178 2.07 27.05 12.02
C THR A 178 0.68 27.18 11.38
N PRO A 179 0.10 28.38 11.24
CA PRO A 179 -1.23 28.53 10.65
C PRO A 179 -1.16 28.07 9.19
N SER A 180 -1.51 26.81 8.96
CA SER A 180 -1.60 26.21 7.65
C SER A 180 -2.79 26.85 6.95
N VAL A 181 -2.47 27.71 5.99
CA VAL A 181 -3.32 27.90 4.81
C VAL A 181 -3.64 26.51 4.30
N LYS A 182 -4.92 26.08 4.42
CA LYS A 182 -5.48 24.82 3.91
C LYS A 182 -4.56 24.13 2.89
N SER A 183 -3.71 23.22 3.34
CA SER A 183 -2.97 22.34 2.43
C SER A 183 -3.95 21.32 1.88
N SER A 184 -4.23 21.46 0.60
CA SER A 184 -5.12 20.69 -0.25
C SER A 184 -4.59 19.27 -0.55
N ASP A 185 -4.19 18.51 0.47
CA ASP A 185 -3.63 17.15 0.28
C ASP A 185 -4.60 16.02 0.66
N GLU A 186 -5.79 16.31 1.21
CA GLU A 186 -6.88 15.33 1.14
C GLU A 186 -7.32 15.20 -0.32
N PRO A 187 -7.40 13.98 -0.90
CA PRO A 187 -7.81 13.83 -2.28
C PRO A 187 -9.20 14.44 -2.43
N LEU A 188 -9.31 15.47 -3.29
CA LEU A 188 -10.60 16.07 -3.58
C LEU A 188 -11.59 14.97 -3.98
N LEU A 189 -12.77 15.02 -3.36
CA LEU A 189 -13.86 14.12 -3.70
C LEU A 189 -14.22 14.33 -5.17
N PRO A 190 -14.33 13.26 -5.98
CA PRO A 190 -14.71 13.39 -7.37
C PRO A 190 -16.12 13.98 -7.50
N ASP A 191 -16.35 14.75 -8.56
CA ASP A 191 -17.68 15.33 -8.87
C ASP A 191 -18.73 14.25 -9.20
N ARG A 192 -18.27 13.05 -9.60
CA ARG A 192 -19.09 11.88 -9.88
C ARG A 192 -19.12 10.92 -8.68
N PRO A 193 -20.15 10.06 -8.53
CA PRO A 193 -20.20 9.05 -7.47
C PRO A 193 -18.89 8.27 -7.41
N SER A 194 -18.31 8.18 -6.21
CA SER A 194 -17.02 7.54 -6.02
C SER A 194 -17.13 6.43 -4.99
N VAL A 195 -16.59 5.26 -5.31
CA VAL A 195 -16.72 4.05 -4.49
C VAL A 195 -15.40 3.32 -4.36
N ALA A 196 -15.10 2.86 -3.15
CA ALA A 196 -14.07 1.86 -2.91
C ALA A 196 -14.72 0.57 -2.41
N VAL A 197 -14.30 -0.58 -2.96
CA VAL A 197 -14.74 -1.89 -2.49
C VAL A 197 -13.66 -2.48 -1.59
N LEU A 198 -13.95 -2.63 -0.30
CA LEU A 198 -13.05 -3.24 0.65
C LEU A 198 -13.00 -4.76 0.49
N PRO A 199 -11.88 -5.42 0.84
CA PRO A 199 -11.78 -6.89 0.85
C PRO A 199 -12.91 -7.54 1.63
N PHE A 200 -13.70 -8.38 0.99
CA PHE A 200 -14.79 -9.09 1.65
C PHE A 200 -14.22 -10.09 2.66
N ALA A 201 -14.76 -10.08 3.88
CA ALA A 201 -14.32 -10.98 4.93
C ALA A 201 -14.66 -12.45 4.61
N ASN A 202 -13.69 -13.34 4.73
CA ASN A 202 -13.93 -14.78 4.67
C ASN A 202 -14.59 -15.28 5.96
N MET A 203 -15.85 -15.71 5.86
CA MET A 203 -16.63 -16.29 6.95
C MET A 203 -16.85 -17.80 6.79
N SER A 204 -16.03 -18.46 5.96
CA SER A 204 -16.12 -19.91 5.69
C SER A 204 -15.44 -20.76 6.78
N GLY A 205 -14.61 -20.14 7.63
CA GLY A 205 -13.87 -20.82 8.71
C GLY A 205 -12.63 -21.59 8.23
N ASP A 206 -12.37 -21.60 6.92
CA ASP A 206 -11.21 -22.20 6.28
C ASP A 206 -10.36 -21.09 5.65
N ALA A 207 -9.14 -20.91 6.17
CA ALA A 207 -8.19 -19.93 5.67
C ALA A 207 -7.73 -20.24 4.23
N ASP A 208 -7.80 -21.51 3.81
CA ASP A 208 -7.45 -21.90 2.44
C ASP A 208 -8.47 -21.39 1.42
N GLN A 209 -9.63 -20.85 1.85
CA GLN A 209 -10.64 -20.23 0.98
C GLN A 209 -10.49 -18.71 0.84
N GLU A 210 -9.46 -18.11 1.45
CA GLU A 210 -9.26 -16.65 1.43
C GLU A 210 -9.12 -16.08 0.00
N TYR A 211 -8.47 -16.84 -0.90
CA TYR A 211 -8.34 -16.45 -2.30
C TYR A 211 -9.69 -16.30 -3.02
N PHE A 212 -10.72 -17.01 -2.53
CA PHE A 212 -12.04 -17.02 -3.14
C PHE A 212 -12.82 -15.76 -2.78
N SER A 213 -12.77 -15.29 -1.53
CA SER A 213 -13.35 -13.99 -1.13
C SER A 213 -12.62 -12.82 -1.78
N ASP A 214 -11.29 -12.92 -1.90
CA ASP A 214 -10.48 -11.93 -2.62
C ASP A 214 -10.85 -11.86 -4.10
N GLY A 215 -11.01 -13.02 -4.74
CA GLY A 215 -11.42 -13.13 -6.13
C GLY A 215 -12.77 -12.45 -6.40
N ILE A 216 -13.78 -12.70 -5.55
CA ILE A 216 -15.09 -12.03 -5.65
C ILE A 216 -14.96 -10.52 -5.48
N THR A 217 -14.16 -10.07 -4.50
CA THR A 217 -13.95 -8.63 -4.28
C THR A 217 -13.33 -7.98 -5.51
N GLU A 218 -12.27 -8.57 -6.07
CA GLU A 218 -11.59 -8.08 -7.27
C GLU A 218 -12.52 -8.05 -8.50
N ASP A 219 -13.37 -9.06 -8.63
CA ASP A 219 -14.34 -9.17 -9.69
C ASP A 219 -15.43 -8.08 -9.59
N ILE A 220 -15.92 -7.76 -8.38
CA ILE A 220 -16.83 -6.63 -8.16
C ILE A 220 -16.15 -5.30 -8.50
N ILE A 221 -14.90 -5.08 -8.07
CA ILE A 221 -14.14 -3.88 -8.44
C ILE A 221 -14.03 -3.77 -9.96
N THR A 222 -13.71 -4.87 -10.64
CA THR A 222 -13.53 -4.91 -12.09
C THR A 222 -14.81 -4.56 -12.83
N GLU A 223 -15.95 -5.13 -12.44
CA GLU A 223 -17.23 -4.85 -13.09
C GLU A 223 -17.75 -3.45 -12.78
N LEU A 224 -17.62 -2.96 -11.53
CA LEU A 224 -17.94 -1.56 -11.18
C LEU A 224 -17.04 -0.57 -11.92
N SER A 225 -15.76 -0.87 -12.12
CA SER A 225 -14.80 0.02 -12.78
C SER A 225 -15.18 0.32 -14.23
N ARG A 226 -15.96 -0.57 -14.86
CA ARG A 226 -16.50 -0.34 -16.20
C ARG A 226 -17.42 0.87 -16.24
N PHE A 227 -18.00 1.26 -15.11
CA PHE A 227 -18.93 2.37 -15.00
C PHE A 227 -18.28 3.76 -15.19
N ARG A 228 -18.61 4.44 -16.29
CA ARG A 228 -18.07 5.75 -16.71
C ARG A 228 -18.51 6.85 -15.78
N ASP A 229 -19.74 6.75 -15.30
CA ASP A 229 -20.31 7.72 -14.37
C ASP A 229 -19.88 7.43 -12.93
N LEU A 230 -19.20 6.31 -12.68
CA LEU A 230 -18.59 6.00 -11.39
C LEU A 230 -17.08 6.31 -11.41
N PHE A 231 -16.59 6.77 -10.28
CA PHE A 231 -15.17 6.77 -9.93
C PHE A 231 -14.90 5.57 -9.02
N VAL A 232 -14.08 4.62 -9.45
CA VAL A 232 -13.86 3.37 -8.69
C VAL A 232 -12.41 3.26 -8.29
N ILE A 233 -12.15 3.09 -6.99
CA ILE A 233 -10.80 2.88 -6.47
C ILE A 233 -10.29 1.50 -6.87
N ALA A 234 -9.05 1.47 -7.35
CA ALA A 234 -8.38 0.26 -7.79
C ALA A 234 -8.11 -0.71 -6.63
N ARG A 235 -8.12 -2.00 -6.96
CA ARG A 235 -7.86 -3.13 -6.06
C ARG A 235 -6.67 -2.91 -5.13
N ASN A 236 -5.52 -2.48 -5.66
CA ASN A 236 -4.29 -2.33 -4.87
C ASN A 236 -4.46 -1.38 -3.68
N SER A 237 -5.26 -0.33 -3.85
CA SER A 237 -5.52 0.64 -2.80
C SER A 237 -6.51 0.11 -1.76
N SER A 238 -7.62 -0.49 -2.20
CA SER A 238 -8.58 -1.09 -1.27
C SER A 238 -8.01 -2.25 -0.46
N PHE A 239 -7.15 -3.07 -1.06
CA PHE A 239 -6.60 -4.26 -0.40
C PHE A 239 -5.56 -3.93 0.68
N THR A 240 -5.09 -2.68 0.78
CA THR A 240 -4.24 -2.25 1.91
C THR A 240 -4.94 -2.36 3.26
N TYR A 241 -6.28 -2.29 3.26
CA TYR A 241 -7.13 -2.41 4.45
C TYR A 241 -7.46 -3.86 4.81
N LYS A 242 -6.99 -4.85 4.03
CA LYS A 242 -7.25 -6.26 4.30
C LYS A 242 -6.77 -6.66 5.69
N GLY A 243 -7.63 -7.35 6.44
CA GLY A 243 -7.31 -7.87 7.78
C GLY A 243 -7.16 -6.80 8.86
N ARG A 244 -7.48 -5.53 8.55
CA ARG A 244 -7.46 -4.43 9.52
C ARG A 244 -8.87 -4.16 10.03
N ALA A 245 -8.99 -3.80 11.31
CA ALA A 245 -10.21 -3.16 11.80
C ALA A 245 -10.18 -1.71 11.30
N VAL A 246 -11.12 -1.35 10.42
CA VAL A 246 -11.11 -0.05 9.75
C VAL A 246 -12.36 0.75 10.06
N ASN A 247 -12.20 2.05 10.24
CA ASN A 247 -13.31 2.98 10.30
C ASN A 247 -13.66 3.42 8.87
N VAL A 248 -14.86 3.08 8.39
CA VAL A 248 -15.32 3.41 7.03
C VAL A 248 -15.18 4.90 6.67
N ARG A 249 -15.33 5.82 7.64
CA ARG A 249 -15.16 7.25 7.40
C ARG A 249 -13.70 7.66 7.19
N GLN A 250 -12.80 7.00 7.89
CA GLN A 250 -11.37 7.22 7.70
C GLN A 250 -10.94 6.70 6.33
N VAL A 251 -11.35 5.48 5.98
CA VAL A 251 -11.10 4.90 4.65
C VAL A 251 -11.65 5.81 3.55
N GLY A 252 -12.87 6.33 3.73
CA GLY A 252 -13.48 7.31 2.82
C GLY A 252 -12.61 8.54 2.57
N ARG A 253 -12.07 9.14 3.64
CA ARG A 253 -11.17 10.30 3.53
C ARG A 253 -9.83 9.95 2.91
N GLU A 254 -9.20 8.86 3.34
CA GLU A 254 -7.88 8.43 2.86
C GLU A 254 -7.90 8.08 1.36
N LEU A 255 -8.95 7.39 0.90
CA LEU A 255 -9.12 7.07 -0.52
C LEU A 255 -9.83 8.18 -1.31
N GLY A 256 -10.36 9.19 -0.63
CA GLY A 256 -11.18 10.27 -1.20
C GLY A 256 -12.41 9.75 -1.93
N VAL A 257 -13.24 8.92 -1.29
CA VAL A 257 -14.48 8.40 -1.90
C VAL A 257 -15.71 8.74 -1.08
N HIS A 258 -16.84 8.90 -1.78
CA HIS A 258 -18.15 9.15 -1.17
C HIS A 258 -18.73 7.89 -0.54
N TYR A 259 -18.41 6.71 -1.08
CA TYR A 259 -19.03 5.46 -0.69
C TYR A 259 -18.02 4.34 -0.50
N ILE A 260 -18.28 3.49 0.48
CA ILE A 260 -17.54 2.25 0.75
C ILE A 260 -18.47 1.06 0.57
N LEU A 261 -18.06 0.10 -0.24
CA LEU A 261 -18.68 -1.22 -0.30
C LEU A 261 -17.88 -2.19 0.56
N GLU A 262 -18.52 -2.75 1.57
CA GLU A 262 -17.94 -3.80 2.42
C GLU A 262 -18.84 -5.04 2.44
N GLY A 263 -18.29 -6.18 2.85
CA GLY A 263 -19.03 -7.41 2.79
C GLY A 263 -18.30 -8.63 3.35
N SER A 264 -18.96 -9.77 3.19
CA SER A 264 -18.42 -11.07 3.58
C SER A 264 -18.87 -12.17 2.65
N VAL A 265 -18.02 -13.20 2.53
CA VAL A 265 -18.31 -14.41 1.76
C VAL A 265 -18.19 -15.61 2.70
N ARG A 266 -19.21 -16.47 2.69
CA ARG A 266 -19.18 -17.78 3.34
C ARG A 266 -19.47 -18.86 2.31
N ARG A 267 -18.52 -19.75 2.10
CA ARG A 267 -18.66 -20.94 1.27
C ARG A 267 -18.78 -22.17 2.15
N ALA A 268 -19.80 -22.99 1.91
CA ALA A 268 -20.01 -24.25 2.62
C ALA A 268 -20.44 -25.32 1.61
N GLY A 269 -19.48 -26.13 1.16
CA GLY A 269 -19.70 -27.10 0.09
C GLY A 269 -20.06 -26.42 -1.24
N ASP A 270 -21.24 -26.73 -1.75
CA ASP A 270 -21.82 -26.17 -2.97
C ASP A 270 -22.59 -24.87 -2.74
N ARG A 271 -22.81 -24.45 -1.49
CA ARG A 271 -23.55 -23.21 -1.19
C ARG A 271 -22.63 -22.05 -0.87
N ILE A 272 -23.06 -20.88 -1.32
CA ILE A 272 -22.41 -19.61 -1.06
C ILE A 272 -23.39 -18.60 -0.46
N ARG A 273 -22.91 -17.88 0.54
CA ARG A 273 -23.56 -16.70 1.09
C ARG A 273 -22.67 -15.50 0.90
N VAL A 274 -23.16 -14.50 0.19
CA VAL A 274 -22.52 -13.19 0.05
C VAL A 274 -23.37 -12.17 0.78
N THR A 275 -22.77 -11.39 1.66
CA THR A 275 -23.42 -10.22 2.27
C THR A 275 -22.64 -9.00 1.83
N ALA A 276 -23.33 -7.97 1.35
CA ALA A 276 -22.72 -6.75 0.86
C ALA A 276 -23.49 -5.54 1.38
N GLN A 277 -22.76 -4.48 1.73
CA GLN A 277 -23.32 -3.26 2.29
C GLN A 277 -22.62 -2.06 1.68
N LEU A 278 -23.41 -1.10 1.23
CA LEU A 278 -22.94 0.17 0.70
C LEU A 278 -23.13 1.24 1.78
N VAL A 279 -22.04 1.88 2.16
CA VAL A 279 -21.95 2.82 3.28
C VAL A 279 -21.56 4.20 2.75
N ASP A 280 -22.26 5.23 3.20
CA ASP A 280 -21.87 6.63 3.01
C ASP A 280 -20.61 6.92 3.84
N ALA A 281 -19.52 7.29 3.17
CA ALA A 281 -18.22 7.42 3.81
C ALA A 281 -18.07 8.74 4.60
N GLU A 282 -18.94 9.72 4.39
CA GLU A 282 -18.96 10.96 5.18
C GLU A 282 -19.67 10.74 6.51
N THR A 283 -20.86 10.16 6.47
CA THR A 283 -21.74 9.99 7.64
C THR A 283 -21.52 8.67 8.37
N GLY A 284 -21.12 7.62 7.65
CA GLY A 284 -21.08 6.23 8.11
C GLY A 284 -22.43 5.52 8.07
N HIS A 285 -23.44 6.09 7.39
CA HIS A 285 -24.76 5.47 7.29
C HIS A 285 -24.82 4.39 6.21
N HIS A 286 -25.51 3.28 6.50
CA HIS A 286 -25.79 2.25 5.51
C HIS A 286 -26.89 2.73 4.56
N ILE A 287 -26.55 2.81 3.26
CA ILE A 287 -27.46 3.23 2.19
C ILE A 287 -28.20 2.01 1.62
N TRP A 288 -27.50 0.89 1.56
CA TRP A 288 -28.01 -0.36 1.03
C TRP A 288 -27.30 -1.54 1.68
N ALA A 289 -28.01 -2.62 1.91
CA ALA A 289 -27.46 -3.86 2.44
C ALA A 289 -28.30 -5.03 1.94
N GLU A 290 -27.64 -6.03 1.36
CA GLU A 290 -28.31 -7.24 0.86
C GLU A 290 -27.54 -8.50 1.20
N ARG A 291 -28.28 -9.61 1.16
CA ARG A 291 -27.74 -10.95 1.38
C ARG A 291 -28.20 -11.91 0.30
N TYR A 292 -27.23 -12.53 -0.34
CA TYR A 292 -27.42 -13.51 -1.39
C TYR A 292 -27.09 -14.90 -0.85
N ASP A 293 -28.08 -15.79 -0.84
CA ASP A 293 -27.91 -17.21 -0.59
C ASP A 293 -28.14 -17.96 -1.91
N ARG A 294 -27.08 -18.56 -2.46
CA ARG A 294 -27.11 -19.21 -3.79
C ARG A 294 -26.28 -20.49 -3.82
N GLN A 295 -26.44 -21.25 -4.90
CA GLN A 295 -25.49 -22.29 -5.26
C GLN A 295 -24.21 -21.65 -5.81
N LEU A 296 -23.08 -22.34 -5.65
CA LEU A 296 -21.77 -21.89 -6.09
C LEU A 296 -21.72 -21.65 -7.61
N GLU A 297 -22.48 -22.44 -8.37
CA GLU A 297 -22.63 -22.32 -9.83
C GLU A 297 -23.30 -20.99 -10.25
N ASP A 298 -24.09 -20.39 -9.37
CA ASP A 298 -24.79 -19.12 -9.61
C ASP A 298 -23.98 -17.89 -9.13
N ILE A 299 -22.73 -18.05 -8.72
CA ILE A 299 -21.93 -16.95 -8.14
C ILE A 299 -21.77 -15.77 -9.10
N PHE A 300 -21.65 -16.01 -10.40
CA PHE A 300 -21.54 -14.95 -11.38
C PHE A 300 -22.84 -14.14 -11.50
N ALA A 301 -24.00 -14.79 -11.36
CA ALA A 301 -25.27 -14.08 -11.30
C ALA A 301 -25.38 -13.18 -10.06
N VAL A 302 -24.84 -13.63 -8.91
CA VAL A 302 -24.76 -12.78 -7.71
C VAL A 302 -23.87 -11.57 -7.95
N GLN A 303 -22.72 -11.75 -8.59
CA GLN A 303 -21.80 -10.67 -8.91
C GLN A 303 -22.45 -9.64 -9.85
N ASP A 304 -23.12 -10.10 -10.91
CA ASP A 304 -23.81 -9.26 -11.87
C ASP A 304 -24.94 -8.47 -11.18
N GLU A 305 -25.81 -9.16 -10.44
CA GLU A 305 -26.92 -8.56 -9.68
C GLU A 305 -26.43 -7.51 -8.67
N LEU A 306 -25.37 -7.83 -7.92
CA LEU A 306 -24.77 -6.92 -6.94
C LEU A 306 -24.18 -5.69 -7.64
N THR A 307 -23.42 -5.87 -8.71
CA THR A 307 -22.75 -4.76 -9.43
C THR A 307 -23.78 -3.81 -10.03
N GLU A 308 -24.81 -4.35 -10.70
CA GLU A 308 -25.90 -3.55 -11.28
C GLU A 308 -26.69 -2.80 -10.20
N THR A 309 -26.99 -3.47 -9.09
CA THR A 309 -27.73 -2.86 -7.97
C THR A 309 -26.94 -1.72 -7.33
N ILE A 310 -25.63 -1.89 -7.13
CA ILE A 310 -24.76 -0.86 -6.57
C ILE A 310 -24.65 0.33 -7.51
N ALA A 311 -24.37 0.09 -8.79
CA ALA A 311 -24.29 1.17 -9.78
C ALA A 311 -25.60 1.97 -9.84
N ALA A 312 -26.74 1.28 -9.95
CA ALA A 312 -28.05 1.93 -9.95
C ALA A 312 -28.39 2.66 -8.63
N THR A 313 -27.85 2.19 -7.50
CA THR A 313 -28.05 2.86 -6.21
C THR A 313 -27.22 4.13 -6.11
N LEU A 314 -25.95 4.08 -6.52
CA LEU A 314 -25.05 5.23 -6.52
C LEU A 314 -25.51 6.33 -7.49
N GLU A 315 -25.92 5.97 -8.69
CA GLU A 315 -26.39 6.93 -9.68
C GLU A 315 -27.73 7.59 -9.30
N ARG A 316 -28.63 6.86 -8.62
CA ARG A 316 -29.87 7.44 -8.08
C ARG A 316 -29.61 8.52 -7.03
N GLN A 317 -28.53 8.40 -6.24
CA GLN A 317 -28.17 9.43 -5.26
C GLN A 317 -27.75 10.75 -5.91
N VAL A 318 -27.25 10.70 -7.16
CA VAL A 318 -26.73 11.86 -7.89
C VAL A 318 -27.56 12.27 -9.11
N GLY A 319 -28.63 11.54 -9.43
CA GLY A 319 -29.54 11.86 -10.54
C GLY A 319 -29.00 11.55 -11.94
N THR A 320 -28.07 10.59 -12.08
CA THR A 320 -27.56 10.13 -13.39
C THR A 320 -28.28 8.86 -13.86
N ALA A 321 -28.27 8.60 -15.17
CA ALA A 321 -28.93 7.44 -15.77
C ALA A 321 -27.92 6.33 -16.08
N ALA A 322 -28.18 5.12 -15.59
CA ALA A 322 -27.36 3.93 -15.81
C ALA A 322 -27.21 3.63 -17.30
N GLN A 323 -26.02 3.88 -17.84
CA GLN A 323 -25.68 3.37 -19.16
C GLN A 323 -25.33 1.89 -19.06
N GLN A 324 -26.17 1.05 -19.67
CA GLN A 324 -25.85 -0.36 -19.88
C GLN A 324 -24.56 -0.49 -20.70
N ARG A 325 -23.68 -1.41 -20.27
CA ARG A 325 -22.43 -1.74 -20.96
C ARG A 325 -22.48 -3.17 -21.46
N ALA A 326 -21.64 -3.46 -22.44
CA ALA A 326 -21.41 -4.85 -22.82
C ALA A 326 -20.87 -5.61 -21.60
N ALA A 327 -21.55 -6.65 -21.13
CA ALA A 327 -21.04 -7.51 -20.07
C ALA A 327 -19.80 -8.28 -20.57
N ARG A 328 -18.82 -8.51 -19.68
CA ARG A 328 -17.72 -9.43 -19.95
C ARG A 328 -18.30 -10.85 -19.94
N LYS A 329 -17.67 -11.79 -20.65
CA LYS A 329 -18.09 -13.18 -20.58
C LYS A 329 -17.77 -13.75 -19.21
N SER A 330 -18.82 -14.16 -18.49
CA SER A 330 -18.68 -14.88 -17.23
C SER A 330 -18.06 -16.27 -17.47
N PRO A 331 -17.21 -16.76 -16.56
CA PRO A 331 -16.70 -18.13 -16.63
C PRO A 331 -17.84 -19.15 -16.68
N GLN A 332 -17.69 -20.19 -17.50
CA GLN A 332 -18.73 -21.22 -17.65
C GLN A 332 -18.46 -22.44 -16.76
N ASN A 333 -17.21 -22.65 -16.35
CA ASN A 333 -16.79 -23.79 -15.54
C ASN A 333 -16.21 -23.35 -14.19
N MET A 334 -16.93 -23.65 -13.11
CA MET A 334 -16.50 -23.29 -11.75
C MET A 334 -15.15 -23.86 -11.33
N ARG A 335 -14.76 -25.04 -11.84
CA ARG A 335 -13.43 -25.61 -11.55
C ARG A 335 -12.33 -24.89 -12.32
N ALA A 336 -12.60 -24.44 -13.54
CA ALA A 336 -11.66 -23.60 -14.27
C ALA A 336 -11.48 -22.24 -13.56
N TYR A 337 -12.58 -21.67 -13.10
CA TYR A 337 -12.58 -20.43 -12.31
C TYR A 337 -11.79 -20.56 -11.00
N ASP A 338 -11.96 -21.65 -10.24
CA ASP A 338 -11.19 -21.92 -9.01
C ASP A 338 -9.67 -21.91 -9.27
N PHE A 339 -9.22 -22.55 -10.35
CA PHE A 339 -7.81 -22.51 -10.75
C PHE A 339 -7.32 -21.10 -11.11
N ILE A 340 -8.15 -20.31 -11.80
CA ILE A 340 -7.81 -18.92 -12.12
C ILE A 340 -7.62 -18.10 -10.85
N LEU A 341 -8.56 -18.17 -9.90
CA LEU A 341 -8.46 -17.40 -8.66
C LEU A 341 -7.23 -17.80 -7.83
N ARG A 342 -6.92 -19.09 -7.74
CA ARG A 342 -5.69 -19.55 -7.07
C ARG A 342 -4.43 -19.03 -7.76
N GLY A 343 -4.42 -18.99 -9.09
CA GLY A 343 -3.31 -18.41 -9.85
C GLY A 343 -3.15 -16.92 -9.57
N GLN A 344 -4.26 -16.17 -9.48
CA GLN A 344 -4.27 -14.73 -9.19
C GLN A 344 -3.82 -14.41 -7.76
N ALA A 345 -4.09 -15.30 -6.81
CA ALA A 345 -3.66 -15.14 -5.42
C ALA A 345 -2.15 -15.31 -5.22
N ILE A 346 -1.43 -15.89 -6.20
CA ILE A 346 0.03 -16.00 -6.13
C ILE A 346 0.66 -14.64 -6.44
N ILE A 347 1.28 -14.04 -5.43
CA ILE A 347 2.15 -12.88 -5.60
C ILE A 347 3.48 -13.36 -6.19
N ALA A 348 3.67 -13.15 -7.49
CA ALA A 348 4.88 -13.59 -8.18
C ALA A 348 6.08 -12.69 -7.82
N LEU A 349 6.91 -13.15 -6.88
CA LEU A 349 8.18 -12.50 -6.51
C LEU A 349 9.39 -13.19 -7.14
N SER A 350 9.19 -14.36 -7.73
CA SER A 350 10.21 -15.14 -8.42
C SER A 350 9.67 -15.81 -9.69
N TYR A 351 10.57 -16.25 -10.56
CA TYR A 351 10.22 -17.06 -11.74
C TYR A 351 9.42 -18.33 -11.36
N GLN A 352 9.75 -18.96 -10.23
CA GLN A 352 9.07 -20.16 -9.76
C GLN A 352 7.63 -19.89 -9.34
N ASP A 353 7.37 -18.75 -8.69
CA ASP A 353 6.01 -18.35 -8.34
C ASP A 353 5.18 -18.05 -9.60
N ASN A 354 5.78 -17.38 -10.58
CA ASN A 354 5.13 -17.10 -11.86
C ASN A 354 4.81 -18.39 -12.64
N LEU A 355 5.70 -19.38 -12.62
CA LEU A 355 5.46 -20.70 -13.19
C LEU A 355 4.32 -21.45 -12.49
N ARG A 356 4.24 -21.41 -11.16
CA ARG A 356 3.11 -22.02 -10.42
C ARG A 356 1.78 -21.38 -10.81
N ALA A 357 1.74 -20.06 -10.95
CA ALA A 357 0.53 -19.36 -11.44
C ALA A 357 0.18 -19.80 -12.87
N ARG A 358 1.17 -19.89 -13.76
CA ARG A 358 1.02 -20.38 -15.13
C ARG A 358 0.41 -21.78 -15.19
N GLU A 359 0.93 -22.72 -14.40
CA GLU A 359 0.41 -24.10 -14.33
C GLU A 359 -1.07 -24.16 -13.91
N LEU A 360 -1.51 -23.26 -13.03
CA LEU A 360 -2.91 -23.15 -12.62
C LEU A 360 -3.78 -22.63 -13.78
N TYR A 361 -3.32 -21.61 -14.51
CA TYR A 361 -4.04 -21.12 -15.69
C TYR A 361 -4.11 -22.16 -16.81
N GLU A 362 -3.06 -22.95 -17.02
CA GLU A 362 -3.08 -24.08 -17.95
C GLU A 362 -4.06 -25.18 -17.53
N LYS A 363 -4.17 -25.47 -16.22
CA LYS A 363 -5.22 -26.37 -15.68
C LYS A 363 -6.62 -25.83 -15.98
N ALA A 364 -6.84 -24.52 -15.84
CA ALA A 364 -8.10 -23.89 -16.20
C ALA A 364 -8.41 -24.07 -17.69
N LEU A 365 -7.44 -23.84 -18.59
CA LEU A 365 -7.63 -24.00 -20.04
C LEU A 365 -7.86 -25.45 -20.48
N ARG A 366 -7.36 -26.44 -19.74
CA ARG A 366 -7.72 -27.85 -20.00
C ARG A 366 -9.20 -28.15 -19.73
N LEU A 367 -9.82 -27.41 -18.81
CA LEU A 367 -11.24 -27.55 -18.47
C LEU A 367 -12.13 -26.65 -19.32
N GLU A 368 -11.64 -25.46 -19.69
CA GLU A 368 -12.34 -24.46 -20.47
C GLU A 368 -11.38 -23.80 -21.49
N PRO A 369 -11.17 -24.43 -22.66
CA PRO A 369 -10.19 -23.95 -23.66
C PRO A 369 -10.46 -22.56 -24.23
N ASP A 370 -11.73 -22.12 -24.18
CA ASP A 370 -12.17 -20.82 -24.66
C ASP A 370 -12.31 -19.77 -23.51
N SER A 371 -11.72 -20.04 -22.35
CA SER A 371 -11.70 -19.10 -21.22
C SER A 371 -10.79 -17.89 -21.51
N ALA A 372 -11.39 -16.77 -21.91
CA ALA A 372 -10.67 -15.52 -22.17
C ALA A 372 -9.83 -15.08 -20.94
N ARG A 373 -10.39 -15.23 -19.73
CA ARG A 373 -9.73 -14.89 -18.48
C ARG A 373 -8.48 -15.73 -18.23
N ALA A 374 -8.51 -17.03 -18.49
CA ALA A 374 -7.31 -17.87 -18.35
C ALA A 374 -6.23 -17.51 -19.39
N TRP A 375 -6.62 -17.22 -20.64
CA TRP A 375 -5.68 -16.78 -21.67
C TRP A 375 -5.00 -15.45 -21.34
N VAL A 376 -5.73 -14.45 -20.85
CA VAL A 376 -5.11 -13.17 -20.47
C VAL A 376 -4.22 -13.31 -19.23
N SER A 377 -4.58 -14.19 -18.29
CA SER A 377 -3.72 -14.50 -17.16
C SER A 377 -2.41 -15.16 -17.60
N LEU A 378 -2.44 -16.10 -18.55
CA LEU A 378 -1.21 -16.64 -19.16
C LEU A 378 -0.38 -15.53 -19.82
N ALA A 379 -1.01 -14.67 -20.62
CA ALA A 379 -0.33 -13.55 -21.26
C ALA A 379 0.40 -12.67 -20.23
N ASN A 380 -0.25 -12.40 -19.10
CA ASN A 380 0.35 -11.64 -18.01
C ASN A 380 1.57 -12.35 -17.38
N THR A 381 1.53 -13.68 -17.20
CA THR A 381 2.71 -14.41 -16.71
C THR A 381 3.92 -14.28 -17.66
N HIS A 382 3.69 -14.36 -18.97
CA HIS A 382 4.77 -14.21 -19.95
C HIS A 382 5.27 -12.76 -20.05
N MET A 383 4.37 -11.78 -19.89
CA MET A 383 4.77 -10.38 -19.78
C MET A 383 5.64 -10.14 -18.53
N LEU A 384 5.28 -10.74 -17.39
CA LEU A 384 6.09 -10.66 -16.16
C LEU A 384 7.48 -11.27 -16.36
N ASP A 385 7.59 -12.41 -17.06
CA ASP A 385 8.91 -12.97 -17.40
C ASP A 385 9.76 -11.96 -18.18
N PHE A 386 9.16 -11.32 -19.20
CA PHE A 386 9.86 -10.31 -19.98
C PHE A 386 10.29 -9.11 -19.14
N THR A 387 9.38 -8.53 -18.34
CA THR A 387 9.66 -7.30 -17.57
C THR A 387 10.60 -7.54 -16.39
N SER A 388 10.59 -8.73 -15.82
CA SER A 388 11.46 -9.12 -14.69
C SER A 388 12.78 -9.76 -15.15
N GLY A 389 12.97 -9.95 -16.47
CA GLY A 389 14.13 -10.66 -17.00
C GLY A 389 14.20 -12.13 -16.59
N TRP A 390 13.05 -12.77 -16.34
CA TRP A 390 12.98 -14.18 -16.01
C TRP A 390 12.90 -15.06 -17.27
N GLY A 391 13.37 -16.30 -17.14
CA GLY A 391 13.46 -17.25 -18.26
C GLY A 391 14.73 -17.11 -19.09
N GLU A 392 14.91 -17.97 -20.09
CA GLU A 392 16.12 -18.02 -20.92
C GLU A 392 16.12 -17.00 -22.06
N SER A 393 14.93 -16.62 -22.55
CA SER A 393 14.78 -15.74 -23.72
C SER A 393 13.65 -14.72 -23.51
N PRO A 394 13.97 -13.46 -23.18
CA PRO A 394 12.97 -12.41 -23.02
C PRO A 394 12.14 -12.16 -24.29
N ARG A 395 12.73 -12.29 -25.48
CA ARG A 395 12.01 -12.08 -26.75
C ARG A 395 10.90 -13.11 -26.95
N ASP A 396 11.19 -14.37 -26.64
CA ASP A 396 10.20 -15.45 -26.77
C ASP A 396 9.05 -15.27 -25.76
N SER A 397 9.37 -14.80 -24.54
CA SER A 397 8.35 -14.45 -23.54
C SER A 397 7.42 -13.34 -24.03
N LEU A 398 7.94 -12.28 -24.67
CA LEU A 398 7.10 -11.20 -25.19
C LEU A 398 6.20 -11.67 -26.35
N ASP A 399 6.69 -12.55 -27.22
CA ASP A 399 5.92 -13.09 -28.33
C ASP A 399 4.81 -14.06 -27.87
N GLU A 400 5.07 -14.92 -26.88
CA GLU A 400 4.03 -15.76 -26.27
C GLU A 400 3.00 -14.90 -25.51
N ALA A 401 3.43 -13.85 -24.80
CA ALA A 401 2.52 -12.90 -24.17
C ALA A 401 1.55 -12.26 -25.18
N LEU A 402 2.06 -11.79 -26.33
CA LEU A 402 1.25 -11.21 -27.41
C LEU A 402 0.25 -12.20 -27.97
N LYS A 403 0.68 -13.44 -28.23
CA LYS A 403 -0.16 -14.51 -28.76
C LYS A 403 -1.33 -14.82 -27.82
N HIS A 404 -1.05 -14.98 -26.53
CA HIS A 404 -2.09 -15.26 -25.54
C HIS A 404 -3.03 -14.08 -25.33
N ALA A 405 -2.52 -12.84 -25.27
CA ALA A 405 -3.36 -11.65 -25.14
C ALA A 405 -4.27 -11.45 -26.35
N ARG A 406 -3.79 -11.71 -27.58
CA ARG A 406 -4.63 -11.68 -28.79
C ARG A 406 -5.73 -12.73 -28.76
N LYS A 407 -5.43 -13.95 -28.31
CA LYS A 407 -6.44 -15.01 -28.16
C LYS A 407 -7.50 -14.61 -27.13
N ALA A 408 -7.11 -14.07 -25.98
CA ALA A 408 -8.05 -13.57 -24.98
C ALA A 408 -8.96 -12.46 -25.54
N ALA A 409 -8.38 -11.47 -26.23
CA ALA A 409 -9.12 -10.38 -26.86
C ALA A 409 -10.10 -10.83 -27.95
N GLN A 410 -9.80 -11.94 -28.65
CA GLN A 410 -10.69 -12.54 -29.64
C GLN A 410 -11.86 -13.29 -28.97
N LEU A 411 -11.58 -13.99 -27.87
CA LEU A 411 -12.58 -14.73 -27.12
C LEU A 411 -13.55 -13.80 -26.39
N ASP A 412 -13.05 -12.68 -25.87
CA ASP A 412 -13.86 -11.64 -25.23
C ASP A 412 -13.41 -10.23 -25.65
N SER A 413 -14.20 -9.63 -26.54
CA SER A 413 -13.95 -8.28 -27.05
C SER A 413 -14.29 -7.16 -26.06
N ALA A 414 -15.02 -7.48 -24.98
CA ALA A 414 -15.46 -6.56 -23.94
C ALA A 414 -14.53 -6.52 -22.72
N ASP A 415 -13.52 -7.41 -22.68
CA ASP A 415 -12.48 -7.40 -21.66
C ASP A 415 -11.41 -6.34 -21.96
N SER A 416 -11.23 -5.42 -21.00
CA SER A 416 -10.24 -4.35 -21.07
C SER A 416 -8.80 -4.83 -20.85
N PHE A 417 -8.61 -5.90 -20.06
CA PHE A 417 -7.27 -6.31 -19.62
C PHE A 417 -6.39 -6.81 -20.78
N PRO A 418 -6.87 -7.67 -21.71
CA PRO A 418 -6.11 -8.04 -22.90
C PRO A 418 -5.74 -6.82 -23.75
N GLN A 419 -6.62 -5.83 -23.88
CA GLN A 419 -6.35 -4.63 -24.67
C GLN A 419 -5.21 -3.83 -24.03
N ARG A 420 -5.23 -3.63 -22.71
CA ARG A 420 -4.13 -2.94 -22.01
C ARG A 420 -2.80 -3.69 -22.16
N LEU A 421 -2.81 -5.01 -22.01
CA LEU A 421 -1.60 -5.83 -22.19
C LEU A 421 -1.04 -5.73 -23.60
N LEU A 422 -1.89 -5.82 -24.64
CA LEU A 422 -1.47 -5.63 -26.03
C LEU A 422 -0.87 -4.24 -26.25
N GLY A 423 -1.50 -3.21 -25.68
CA GLY A 423 -0.97 -1.84 -25.71
C GLY A 423 0.43 -1.72 -25.14
N ASN A 424 0.65 -2.25 -23.93
CA ASN A 424 1.96 -2.25 -23.28
C ASN A 424 3.02 -3.01 -24.10
N MET A 425 2.67 -4.17 -24.65
CA MET A 425 3.60 -4.97 -25.45
C MET A 425 3.95 -4.30 -26.79
N CYS A 426 2.98 -3.67 -27.46
CA CYS A 426 3.24 -2.85 -28.64
C CYS A 426 4.17 -1.66 -28.32
N ALA A 427 3.98 -1.01 -27.16
CA ALA A 427 4.86 0.07 -26.71
C ALA A 427 6.30 -0.43 -26.52
N MET A 428 6.47 -1.59 -25.88
CA MET A 428 7.77 -2.25 -25.68
C MET A 428 8.44 -2.67 -27.00
N LYS A 429 7.66 -2.94 -28.05
CA LYS A 429 8.15 -3.22 -29.41
C LYS A 429 8.45 -1.97 -30.23
N GLY A 430 8.32 -0.78 -29.67
CA GLY A 430 8.54 0.47 -30.38
C GLY A 430 7.42 0.81 -31.38
N GLN A 431 6.19 0.36 -31.10
CA GLN A 431 5.00 0.58 -31.93
C GLN A 431 3.98 1.48 -31.21
N PRO A 432 4.29 2.78 -31.00
CA PRO A 432 3.51 3.65 -30.12
C PRO A 432 2.09 3.94 -30.63
N ASP A 433 1.87 4.01 -31.95
CA ASP A 433 0.53 4.25 -32.51
C ASP A 433 -0.42 3.05 -32.31
N GLU A 434 0.09 1.83 -32.51
CA GLU A 434 -0.68 0.60 -32.25
C GLU A 434 -0.94 0.47 -30.74
N ALA A 435 0.07 0.75 -29.92
CA ALA A 435 -0.05 0.77 -28.47
C ALA A 435 -1.16 1.72 -27.99
N LEU A 436 -1.17 2.94 -28.54
CA LEU A 436 -2.17 3.96 -28.22
C LEU A 436 -3.58 3.48 -28.53
N SER A 437 -3.79 2.86 -29.69
CA SER A 437 -5.11 2.33 -30.08
C SER A 437 -5.64 1.29 -29.09
N TYR A 438 -4.77 0.37 -28.67
CA TYR A 438 -5.11 -0.68 -27.71
C TYR A 438 -5.40 -0.12 -26.31
N VAL A 439 -4.55 0.78 -25.78
CA VAL A 439 -4.75 1.38 -24.45
C VAL A 439 -6.02 2.24 -24.43
N GLN A 440 -6.27 3.03 -25.48
CA GLN A 440 -7.52 3.79 -25.60
C GLN A 440 -8.75 2.88 -25.67
N ARG A 441 -8.64 1.72 -26.33
CA ARG A 441 -9.72 0.73 -26.31
C ARG A 441 -9.94 0.15 -24.91
N ALA A 442 -8.87 -0.14 -24.17
CA ALA A 442 -8.97 -0.58 -22.78
C ALA A 442 -9.75 0.44 -21.94
N LEU A 443 -9.43 1.73 -22.04
CA LEU A 443 -10.13 2.80 -21.31
C LEU A 443 -11.57 3.03 -21.77
N ARG A 444 -11.90 2.79 -23.04
CA ARG A 444 -13.30 2.81 -23.51
C ARG A 444 -14.14 1.71 -22.85
N LEU A 445 -13.53 0.55 -22.59
CA LEU A 445 -14.16 -0.62 -21.97
C LEU A 445 -14.17 -0.53 -20.43
N ASN A 446 -13.10 0.01 -19.85
CA ASN A 446 -12.93 0.22 -18.42
C ASN A 446 -12.30 1.60 -18.16
N PRO A 447 -13.11 2.64 -17.96
CA PRO A 447 -12.65 4.02 -17.73
C PRO A 447 -12.02 4.24 -16.35
N ASN A 448 -12.07 3.26 -15.44
CA ASN A 448 -11.42 3.33 -14.14
C ASN A 448 -10.19 2.39 -14.06
N ASP A 449 -9.70 1.85 -15.19
CA ASP A 449 -8.44 1.08 -15.21
C ASP A 449 -7.25 2.03 -14.99
N ALA A 450 -6.84 2.16 -13.73
CA ALA A 450 -5.71 2.98 -13.33
C ALA A 450 -4.42 2.61 -14.08
N HIS A 451 -4.19 1.32 -14.37
CA HIS A 451 -2.99 0.90 -15.09
C HIS A 451 -3.05 1.35 -16.56
N ALA A 452 -4.23 1.35 -17.18
CA ALA A 452 -4.39 1.85 -18.55
C ALA A 452 -4.14 3.36 -18.64
N HIS A 453 -4.59 4.15 -17.66
CA HIS A 453 -4.27 5.58 -17.56
C HIS A 453 -2.76 5.82 -17.44
N ALA A 454 -2.06 5.07 -16.59
CA ALA A 454 -0.60 5.20 -16.45
C ALA A 454 0.16 4.79 -17.73
N SER A 455 -0.29 3.75 -18.43
CA SER A 455 0.24 3.39 -19.76
C SER A 455 -0.03 4.47 -20.81
N LEU A 456 -1.21 5.09 -20.78
CA LEU A 456 -1.57 6.17 -21.70
C LEU A 456 -0.70 7.41 -21.46
N ALA A 457 -0.42 7.75 -20.20
CA ALA A 457 0.50 8.82 -19.85
C ALA A 457 1.88 8.59 -20.48
N GLN A 458 2.46 7.39 -20.30
CA GLN A 458 3.74 7.06 -20.91
C GLN A 458 3.74 7.25 -22.44
N LEU A 459 2.69 6.76 -23.11
CA LEU A 459 2.55 6.89 -24.56
C LEU A 459 2.42 8.36 -24.98
N HIS A 460 1.61 9.14 -24.27
CA HIS A 460 1.47 10.57 -24.55
C HIS A 460 2.77 11.34 -24.37
N THR A 461 3.62 10.98 -23.40
CA THR A 461 4.96 11.56 -23.26
C THR A 461 5.82 11.31 -24.51
N TYR A 462 5.88 10.07 -25.00
CA TYR A 462 6.63 9.75 -26.23
C TYR A 462 6.04 10.41 -27.49
N LEU A 463 4.73 10.66 -27.50
CA LEU A 463 4.02 11.31 -28.60
C LEU A 463 4.09 12.83 -28.55
N GLY A 464 4.79 13.42 -27.58
CA GLY A 464 4.97 14.87 -27.44
C GLY A 464 3.81 15.60 -26.75
N LYS A 465 2.88 14.87 -26.13
CA LYS A 465 1.67 15.41 -25.48
C LYS A 465 1.84 15.46 -23.96
N HIS A 466 2.83 16.22 -23.50
CA HIS A 466 3.33 16.15 -22.12
C HIS A 466 2.30 16.59 -21.08
N ASP A 467 1.57 17.68 -21.31
CA ASP A 467 0.51 18.14 -20.40
C ASP A 467 -0.58 17.08 -20.22
N VAL A 468 -1.01 16.48 -21.34
CA VAL A 468 -1.98 15.37 -21.31
C VAL A 468 -1.41 14.16 -20.56
N ALA A 469 -0.12 13.87 -20.71
CA ALA A 469 0.52 12.79 -19.96
C ALA A 469 0.52 13.03 -18.44
N ILE A 470 0.74 14.28 -18.01
CA ILE A 470 0.70 14.68 -16.59
C ILE A 470 -0.72 14.52 -16.02
N ASP A 471 -1.74 14.93 -16.76
CA ASP A 471 -3.14 14.76 -16.34
C ASP A 471 -3.55 13.27 -16.24
N GLU A 472 -3.12 12.47 -17.22
CA GLU A 472 -3.42 11.03 -17.27
C GLU A 472 -2.73 10.26 -16.14
N ILE A 473 -1.47 10.56 -15.81
CA ILE A 473 -0.79 9.90 -14.69
C ILE A 473 -1.35 10.35 -13.34
N ALA A 474 -1.76 11.62 -13.22
CA ALA A 474 -2.47 12.10 -12.03
C ALA A 474 -3.81 11.37 -11.85
N THR A 475 -4.56 11.16 -12.94
CA THR A 475 -5.79 10.35 -12.93
C THR A 475 -5.51 8.91 -12.49
N ALA A 476 -4.45 8.30 -13.01
CA ALA A 476 -4.03 6.95 -12.63
C ALA A 476 -3.72 6.84 -11.12
N MET A 477 -2.95 7.79 -10.58
CA MET A 477 -2.60 7.84 -9.15
C MET A 477 -3.83 8.15 -8.28
N ARG A 478 -4.80 8.93 -8.79
CA ARG A 478 -6.04 9.22 -8.08
C ARG A 478 -6.97 8.01 -7.98
N LEU A 479 -7.05 7.21 -9.04
CA LEU A 479 -7.77 5.93 -9.07
C LEU A 479 -7.07 4.86 -8.22
N ASN A 480 -5.75 4.98 -8.02
CA ASN A 480 -4.96 4.05 -7.24
C ASN A 480 -4.00 4.79 -6.29
N PRO A 481 -4.49 5.36 -5.16
CA PRO A 481 -3.65 6.07 -4.20
C PRO A 481 -2.43 5.28 -3.70
N HIS A 482 -2.56 3.96 -3.55
CA HIS A 482 -1.45 3.03 -3.25
C HIS A 482 -0.91 2.37 -4.52
N HIS A 483 -0.58 3.20 -5.51
CA HIS A 483 -0.03 2.73 -6.78
C HIS A 483 1.37 2.12 -6.64
N PRO A 484 1.74 1.20 -7.55
CA PRO A 484 3.12 0.72 -7.65
C PRO A 484 4.09 1.85 -8.06
N SER A 485 5.38 1.65 -7.77
CA SER A 485 6.44 2.64 -8.01
C SER A 485 6.58 3.05 -9.48
N TRP A 486 6.22 2.19 -10.44
CA TRP A 486 6.34 2.50 -11.86
C TRP A 486 5.44 3.67 -12.33
N TYR A 487 4.38 3.99 -11.59
CA TYR A 487 3.57 5.19 -11.88
C TYR A 487 4.40 6.46 -11.69
N LEU A 488 5.22 6.50 -10.64
CA LEU A 488 6.09 7.64 -10.35
C LEU A 488 7.20 7.77 -11.38
N TRP A 489 7.66 6.68 -12.01
CA TRP A 489 8.59 6.76 -13.14
C TRP A 489 7.94 7.39 -14.36
N HIS A 490 6.69 7.05 -14.65
CA HIS A 490 5.93 7.67 -15.75
C HIS A 490 5.61 9.13 -15.46
N GLN A 491 5.28 9.47 -14.21
CA GLN A 491 5.10 10.85 -13.78
C GLN A 491 6.39 11.65 -13.95
N GLY A 492 7.51 11.15 -13.42
CA GLY A 492 8.82 11.79 -13.57
C GLY A 492 9.23 11.94 -15.03
N PHE A 493 8.95 10.94 -15.87
CA PHE A 493 9.21 11.01 -17.30
C PHE A 493 8.34 12.08 -18.00
N ALA A 494 7.06 12.17 -17.67
CA ALA A 494 6.19 13.21 -18.22
C ALA A 494 6.66 14.62 -17.80
N LEU A 495 7.01 14.81 -16.52
CA LEU A 495 7.48 16.08 -15.96
C LEU A 495 8.80 16.54 -16.59
N VAL A 496 9.80 15.66 -16.69
CA VAL A 496 11.10 16.04 -17.31
C VAL A 496 10.92 16.41 -18.78
N MET A 497 10.04 15.71 -19.51
CA MET A 497 9.76 16.03 -20.90
C MET A 497 8.93 17.30 -21.08
N ALA A 498 8.10 17.66 -20.10
CA ALA A 498 7.42 18.95 -20.01
C ALA A 498 8.36 20.11 -19.62
N GLY A 499 9.59 19.81 -19.19
CA GLY A 499 10.59 20.79 -18.77
C GLY A 499 10.64 21.05 -17.26
N ASP A 500 9.79 20.40 -16.46
CA ASP A 500 9.77 20.54 -15.00
C ASP A 500 10.68 19.49 -14.35
N SER A 501 11.99 19.75 -14.41
CA SER A 501 13.01 18.81 -13.95
C SER A 501 13.05 18.72 -12.42
N GLU A 502 12.76 19.81 -11.70
CA GLU A 502 12.66 19.82 -10.24
C GLU A 502 11.53 18.91 -9.73
N ALA A 503 10.32 19.04 -10.28
CA ALA A 503 9.20 18.17 -9.89
C ALA A 503 9.49 16.70 -10.27
N ALA A 504 10.08 16.47 -11.44
CA ALA A 504 10.47 15.13 -11.88
C ALA A 504 11.43 14.45 -10.89
N VAL A 505 12.44 15.18 -10.38
CA VAL A 505 13.38 14.64 -9.38
C VAL A 505 12.65 14.17 -8.12
N LYS A 506 11.66 14.93 -7.63
CA LYS A 506 10.87 14.54 -6.45
C LYS A 506 10.15 13.21 -6.69
N SER A 507 9.40 13.09 -7.79
CA SER A 507 8.66 11.88 -8.14
C SER A 507 9.59 10.67 -8.33
N LEU A 508 10.71 10.85 -9.02
CA LEU A 508 11.65 9.75 -9.31
C LEU A 508 12.39 9.26 -8.06
N LYS A 509 12.78 10.16 -7.16
CA LYS A 509 13.37 9.79 -5.86
C LYS A 509 12.37 9.04 -4.98
N GLU A 510 11.11 9.48 -4.94
CA GLU A 510 10.07 8.73 -4.23
C GLU A 510 9.93 7.32 -4.81
N ALA A 511 9.97 7.19 -6.14
CA ALA A 511 9.89 5.90 -6.79
C ALA A 511 11.05 4.96 -6.40
N LEU A 512 12.28 5.49 -6.33
CA LEU A 512 13.47 4.75 -5.90
C LEU A 512 13.45 4.39 -4.41
N SER A 513 12.84 5.23 -3.57
CA SER A 513 12.66 4.92 -2.15
C SER A 513 11.75 3.71 -1.92
N LYS A 514 10.77 3.50 -2.81
CA LYS A 514 9.87 2.33 -2.80
C LYS A 514 10.53 1.10 -3.41
N TYR A 515 11.32 1.28 -4.46
CA TYR A 515 12.10 0.21 -5.08
C TYR A 515 13.27 0.76 -5.90
N SER A 516 14.50 0.42 -5.51
CA SER A 516 15.73 0.94 -6.11
C SER A 516 16.27 0.13 -7.30
N GLY A 517 15.74 -1.06 -7.58
CA GLY A 517 16.32 -1.99 -8.55
C GLY A 517 15.99 -1.74 -10.03
N PHE A 518 15.44 -0.59 -10.40
CA PHE A 518 15.05 -0.30 -11.79
C PHE A 518 15.94 0.77 -12.43
N VAL A 519 16.45 0.49 -13.62
CA VAL A 519 17.27 1.42 -14.42
C VAL A 519 16.48 2.66 -14.88
N THR A 520 15.19 2.49 -15.19
CA THR A 520 14.33 3.54 -15.74
C THR A 520 14.29 4.84 -14.92
N PRO A 521 14.02 4.82 -13.59
CA PRO A 521 14.05 6.04 -12.79
C PRO A 521 15.42 6.71 -12.72
N HIS A 522 16.51 5.96 -12.55
CA HIS A 522 17.88 6.51 -12.57
C HIS A 522 18.19 7.22 -13.89
N ARG A 523 17.78 6.62 -15.02
CA ARG A 523 17.91 7.22 -16.36
C ARG A 523 17.18 8.56 -16.46
N HIS A 524 15.96 8.65 -15.93
CA HIS A 524 15.22 9.91 -15.96
C HIS A 524 15.84 10.94 -14.99
N LEU A 525 16.36 10.52 -13.83
CA LEU A 525 17.06 11.40 -12.90
C LEU A 525 18.35 11.97 -13.49
N ALA A 526 19.16 11.16 -14.17
CA ALA A 526 20.35 11.62 -14.86
C ALA A 526 20.02 12.77 -15.84
N VAL A 527 18.96 12.61 -16.65
CA VAL A 527 18.48 13.68 -17.54
C VAL A 527 18.01 14.91 -16.78
N CYS A 528 17.24 14.74 -15.70
CA CYS A 528 16.81 15.87 -14.86
C CYS A 528 18.01 16.64 -14.32
N TYR A 529 18.99 15.94 -13.74
CA TYR A 529 20.17 16.57 -13.16
C TYR A 529 21.02 17.28 -14.20
N MET A 530 21.20 16.71 -15.39
CA MET A 530 21.89 17.40 -16.48
C MET A 530 21.19 18.71 -16.86
N ARG A 531 19.86 18.69 -17.01
CA ARG A 531 19.06 19.89 -17.32
C ARG A 531 19.08 20.94 -16.20
N LEU A 532 19.32 20.51 -14.96
CA LEU A 532 19.49 21.37 -13.78
C LEU A 532 20.93 21.84 -13.56
N GLY A 533 21.88 21.46 -14.42
CA GLY A 533 23.31 21.79 -14.26
C GLY A 533 24.00 21.07 -13.09
N ARG A 534 23.43 19.94 -12.66
CA ARG A 534 23.88 19.11 -11.53
C ARG A 534 24.67 17.89 -12.00
N GLU A 535 25.79 18.13 -12.65
CA GLU A 535 26.55 17.09 -13.36
C GLU A 535 27.03 15.95 -12.45
N ASN A 536 27.46 16.26 -11.21
CA ASN A 536 27.92 15.22 -10.27
C ASN A 536 26.79 14.26 -9.91
N GLU A 537 25.61 14.79 -9.58
CA GLU A 537 24.42 13.98 -9.29
C GLU A 537 23.99 13.17 -10.52
N ALA A 538 24.10 13.72 -11.73
CA ALA A 538 23.82 12.98 -12.96
C ALA A 538 24.77 11.79 -13.16
N ASN A 539 26.08 11.98 -12.93
CA ASN A 539 27.07 10.92 -13.02
C ASN A 539 26.85 9.81 -11.97
N ASP A 540 26.44 10.17 -10.75
CA ASP A 540 26.09 9.21 -9.70
C ASP A 540 24.92 8.31 -10.12
N GLU A 541 23.89 8.89 -10.75
CA GLU A 541 22.78 8.11 -11.31
C GLU A 541 23.22 7.18 -12.45
N VAL A 542 24.17 7.63 -13.30
CA VAL A 542 24.75 6.77 -14.35
C VAL A 542 25.55 5.61 -13.75
N ALA A 543 26.29 5.83 -12.66
CA ALA A 543 26.99 4.76 -11.96
C ALA A 543 26.02 3.69 -11.45
N GLU A 544 24.87 4.08 -10.90
CA GLU A 544 23.84 3.12 -10.48
C GLU A 544 23.18 2.41 -11.68
N ILE A 545 22.97 3.09 -12.82
CA ILE A 545 22.51 2.44 -14.07
C ILE A 545 23.46 1.32 -14.49
N ILE A 546 24.77 1.59 -14.55
CA ILE A 546 25.77 0.61 -14.99
C ILE A 546 25.91 -0.55 -14.00
N LYS A 547 25.73 -0.27 -12.70
CA LYS A 547 25.71 -1.32 -11.67
C LYS A 547 24.50 -2.26 -11.81
N LEU A 548 23.34 -1.73 -12.23
CA LEU A 548 22.11 -2.51 -12.46
C LEU A 548 22.12 -3.23 -13.82
N ASP A 549 22.63 -2.59 -14.87
CA ASP A 549 22.78 -3.17 -16.22
C ASP A 549 24.17 -2.81 -16.79
N PRO A 550 25.19 -3.68 -16.59
CA PRO A 550 26.55 -3.44 -17.09
C PRO A 550 26.68 -3.32 -18.61
N ALA A 551 25.66 -3.74 -19.37
CA ALA A 551 25.64 -3.66 -20.83
C ALA A 551 24.81 -2.46 -21.34
N TYR A 552 24.44 -1.53 -20.45
CA TYR A 552 23.65 -0.36 -20.78
C TYR A 552 24.46 0.66 -21.60
N ASN A 553 23.93 1.06 -22.76
CA ASN A 553 24.56 2.05 -23.63
C ASN A 553 23.53 2.84 -24.46
N LEU A 554 23.95 3.98 -25.00
CA LEU A 554 23.10 4.89 -25.78
C LEU A 554 22.60 4.26 -27.08
N LYS A 555 23.42 3.45 -27.75
CA LYS A 555 23.05 2.77 -29.00
C LYS A 555 21.83 1.86 -28.82
N ARG A 556 21.87 0.96 -27.85
CA ARG A 556 20.75 0.05 -27.51
C ARG A 556 19.53 0.80 -27.03
N LEU A 557 19.73 1.92 -26.32
CA LEU A 557 18.64 2.77 -25.85
C LEU A 557 17.94 3.47 -27.03
N ALA A 558 18.72 4.07 -27.94
CA ALA A 558 18.20 4.82 -29.09
C ALA A 558 17.32 3.96 -30.02
N GLU A 559 17.66 2.67 -30.17
CA GLU A 559 16.85 1.70 -30.93
C GLU A 559 15.48 1.40 -30.29
N ARG A 560 15.32 1.68 -28.99
CA ARG A 560 14.13 1.29 -28.20
C ARG A 560 13.23 2.44 -27.83
N LEU A 561 13.70 3.68 -27.87
CA LEU A 561 12.92 4.85 -27.46
C LEU A 561 11.93 5.27 -28.57
N PRO A 562 10.61 5.16 -28.36
CA PRO A 562 9.61 5.36 -29.41
C PRO A 562 9.14 6.83 -29.50
N PHE A 563 10.05 7.80 -29.38
CA PHE A 563 9.70 9.21 -29.51
C PHE A 563 9.18 9.50 -30.92
N LYS A 564 8.03 10.19 -30.99
CA LYS A 564 7.46 10.65 -32.25
C LYS A 564 8.28 11.77 -32.88
N ASP A 565 8.83 12.65 -32.06
CA ASP A 565 9.71 13.74 -32.48
C ASP A 565 11.18 13.33 -32.31
N PRO A 566 11.95 13.16 -33.41
CA PRO A 566 13.37 12.86 -33.34
C PRO A 566 14.17 13.90 -32.56
N ALA A 567 13.78 15.18 -32.59
CA ALA A 567 14.51 16.22 -31.85
C ALA A 567 14.39 16.03 -30.33
N GLN A 568 13.21 15.61 -29.84
CA GLN A 568 13.03 15.27 -28.41
C GLN A 568 13.83 14.04 -28.02
N ARG A 569 13.87 13.01 -28.89
CA ARG A 569 14.68 11.82 -28.68
C ARG A 569 16.17 12.18 -28.58
N ASP A 570 16.65 12.93 -29.55
CA ASP A 570 18.07 13.24 -29.69
C ASP A 570 18.51 14.15 -28.54
N GLY A 571 17.71 15.16 -28.15
CA GLY A 571 17.97 15.94 -26.94
C GLY A 571 18.00 15.10 -25.66
N TYR A 572 17.08 14.14 -25.50
CA TYR A 572 17.08 13.23 -24.36
C TYR A 572 18.33 12.32 -24.32
N LEU A 573 18.79 11.84 -25.48
CA LEU A 573 20.01 11.05 -25.60
C LEU A 573 21.26 11.90 -25.38
N ASP A 574 21.25 13.15 -25.84
CA ASP A 574 22.33 14.11 -25.62
C ASP A 574 22.49 14.41 -24.12
N ASP A 575 21.41 14.62 -23.38
CA ASP A 575 21.47 14.77 -21.92
C ASP A 575 22.15 13.57 -21.26
N LEU A 576 21.77 12.34 -21.65
CA LEU A 576 22.39 11.12 -21.12
C LEU A 576 23.86 10.95 -21.52
N ARG A 577 24.23 11.37 -22.74
CA ARG A 577 25.62 11.38 -23.19
C ARG A 577 26.47 12.30 -22.33
N HIS A 578 25.99 13.51 -22.05
CA HIS A 578 26.68 14.45 -21.18
C HIS A 578 26.70 13.99 -19.71
N ALA A 579 25.71 13.21 -19.28
CA ALA A 579 25.71 12.54 -17.97
C ALA A 579 26.72 11.40 -17.85
N GLY A 580 27.37 10.98 -18.96
CA GLY A 580 28.40 9.95 -18.95
C GLY A 580 27.92 8.54 -19.30
N VAL A 581 26.72 8.36 -19.87
CA VAL A 581 26.27 7.04 -20.36
C VAL A 581 27.16 6.59 -21.53
N PRO A 582 27.67 5.34 -21.54
CA PRO A 582 28.49 4.81 -22.63
C PRO A 582 27.78 4.82 -24.00
N GLU A 583 28.53 5.07 -25.08
CA GLU A 583 28.01 5.01 -26.45
C GLU A 583 27.74 3.58 -26.93
N GLU A 584 28.67 2.65 -26.64
CA GLU A 584 28.64 1.24 -27.05
C GLU A 584 29.02 0.29 -25.91
#